data_AF-A0A956HAJ5-F1
#
_entry.id   AF-A0A956HAJ5-F1
#
_cell.length_a   1.000
_cell.length_b   1.000
_cell.length_c   1.000
_cell.angle_alpha   90.00
_cell.angle_beta   90.00
_cell.angle_gamma   90.00
#
_symmetry.space_group_name_H-M   'P 1'
#
loop_
_entity.id
_entity.type
_entity.pdbx_description
1 polymer ?
#
loop_
_entity_poly.entity_id
_entity_poly.type
_entity_poly.pdbx_seq_one_letter_code
_entity_poly.pdbx_strand_id
1 'polypeptide(L)'
;MSESPQASTGRGASPEMSGSHAKLRTKAGKKTGKGKGKGKGAKVRQRSGELMRHPLALPVIALLAGLLIARILLGAIPLRGALELDLPIWLAELLSESGDQRLIIARPHALWLMPTAVAPFLMVMATRTLVDVRAFQVVIQVLLRLLVLMAIALALSQPSLQSPIRGKTVVFVVDVSESIDDQQLAGAQKLVREALELAAQEEAAGIEREDRTRVRLVTYAGRALVHDLSELEDENQLGDLTIDRDPDNALASDHASALRLAEALLDPDTEGRVVLLTDATGDLAEREGLGQAIFDLEDRGISVHTRSFPGTVRGDVLIEAVHLPDELRVSQSFEVAVDIVATKAGKVRLHLDKNGEPNPMEPSQEVELRPGRQQVKLAARVTDPGPVLFSARLDTSDIAAEDNRSTLNDKAAVVGEVVGRPRVLLVGDDPTAALSRALSASHLSIDAVAPTEVPASGEALRKYDLVVFSDIPSRWISSAQEAAIVYYVKELGGGFIMIGGENSFGVGGWGGSTLEQ
;
A
#
# COMPACT_ATOMS: atom_id res chain seq x y z
N MET A 1 40.70 17.89 -0.63
CA MET A 1 40.46 18.46 0.71
C MET A 1 38.99 18.21 0.99
N SER A 2 38.70 17.04 1.58
CA SER A 2 38.56 16.82 3.04
C SER A 2 37.24 17.44 3.52
N GLU A 3 36.34 16.77 4.21
CA GLU A 3 36.50 15.62 5.10
C GLU A 3 35.10 15.12 5.49
N SER A 4 35.01 13.83 5.81
CA SER A 4 33.90 13.22 6.52
C SER A 4 33.73 13.81 7.93
N PRO A 5 32.64 13.45 8.63
CA PRO A 5 32.83 13.06 10.03
C PRO A 5 32.15 11.73 10.39
N GLN A 6 32.93 10.89 11.06
CA GLN A 6 32.50 9.78 11.91
C GLN A 6 32.21 10.28 13.35
N ALA A 7 31.70 9.35 14.18
CA ALA A 7 31.74 9.26 15.65
C ALA A 7 30.43 9.70 16.36
N SER A 8 29.92 9.05 17.42
CA SER A 8 30.32 7.86 18.19
C SER A 8 29.28 7.57 19.30
N THR A 9 29.09 6.28 19.62
CA THR A 9 29.05 5.63 20.96
C THR A 9 28.07 6.04 22.09
N GLY A 10 27.54 4.99 22.75
CA GLY A 10 27.33 4.91 24.21
C GLY A 10 26.21 3.94 24.63
N ARG A 11 26.44 2.63 24.83
CA ARG A 11 26.82 1.90 26.07
C ARG A 11 25.88 2.03 27.29
N GLY A 12 25.40 0.87 27.76
CA GLY A 12 25.06 0.52 29.14
C GLY A 12 24.47 -0.92 29.15
N ALA A 13 24.72 -1.84 30.07
CA ALA A 13 25.62 -1.96 31.22
C ALA A 13 25.70 -3.47 31.59
N SER A 14 26.84 -3.89 32.17
CA SER A 14 27.13 -5.21 32.79
C SER A 14 26.34 -5.41 34.12
N PRO A 15 26.46 -6.48 34.97
CA PRO A 15 27.68 -7.24 35.39
C PRO A 15 27.48 -8.78 35.62
N GLU A 16 28.45 -9.68 35.35
CA GLU A 16 29.65 -10.16 36.09
C GLU A 16 29.48 -11.52 36.83
N MET A 17 30.65 -12.18 36.98
CA MET A 17 31.06 -13.35 37.80
C MET A 17 31.02 -14.70 37.04
N SER A 18 32.07 -15.54 37.01
CA SER A 18 33.38 -15.65 37.70
C SER A 18 34.12 -16.80 36.96
N GLY A 19 35.44 -16.90 36.83
CA GLY A 19 36.52 -16.09 37.37
C GLY A 19 37.91 -16.56 36.88
N SER A 20 38.84 -15.61 37.02
CA SER A 20 40.23 -15.73 37.44
C SER A 20 41.24 -16.58 36.63
N HIS A 21 41.93 -15.85 35.74
CA HIS A 21 43.35 -16.02 35.42
C HIS A 21 44.28 -15.66 36.59
N ALA A 22 45.42 -16.33 36.69
CA ALA A 22 46.69 -15.75 37.15
C ALA A 22 47.83 -16.77 36.90
N LYS A 23 49.07 -16.43 36.54
CA LYS A 23 49.75 -15.25 35.99
C LYS A 23 51.23 -15.67 35.79
N LEU A 24 51.98 -14.87 35.04
CA LEU A 24 53.42 -14.60 35.15
C LEU A 24 54.45 -15.60 34.55
N ARG A 25 55.05 -15.12 33.45
CA ARG A 25 56.45 -15.38 33.06
C ARG A 25 57.39 -14.68 34.06
N THR A 26 58.44 -15.37 34.50
CA THR A 26 59.79 -14.79 34.71
C THR A 26 60.86 -15.89 34.57
N LYS A 27 61.97 -15.52 33.93
CA LYS A 27 63.20 -16.32 33.75
C LYS A 27 64.06 -16.24 35.01
N ALA A 28 64.64 -17.36 35.47
CA ALA A 28 65.97 -17.40 36.09
C ALA A 28 66.51 -18.84 36.23
N GLY A 29 67.70 -19.08 35.68
CA GLY A 29 68.85 -19.72 36.35
C GLY A 29 68.78 -21.11 37.02
N LYS A 30 69.55 -22.03 36.42
CA LYS A 30 70.63 -22.83 37.03
C LYS A 30 70.31 -24.19 37.70
N LYS A 31 70.89 -25.24 37.06
CA LYS A 31 71.40 -26.55 37.54
C LYS A 31 70.88 -27.14 38.87
N THR A 32 70.41 -28.39 38.82
CA THR A 32 71.04 -29.63 39.34
C THR A 32 69.98 -30.75 39.50
N GLY A 33 70.39 -32.02 39.41
CA GLY A 33 69.62 -33.14 40.00
C GLY A 33 69.22 -34.27 39.06
N LYS A 34 70.03 -35.35 39.07
CA LYS A 34 69.68 -36.71 38.62
C LYS A 34 68.34 -37.18 39.24
N GLY A 35 67.52 -37.90 38.47
CA GLY A 35 66.41 -38.69 39.02
C GLY A 35 65.68 -39.51 37.96
N LYS A 36 65.93 -40.82 37.94
CA LYS A 36 65.32 -41.81 37.04
C LYS A 36 63.78 -41.84 37.18
N GLY A 37 63.08 -41.78 36.06
CA GLY A 37 61.65 -42.05 35.94
C GLY A 37 61.29 -42.69 34.59
N LYS A 38 62.10 -43.66 34.13
CA LYS A 38 61.79 -44.52 32.97
C LYS A 38 60.60 -45.41 33.35
N GLY A 39 59.40 -45.11 32.84
CA GLY A 39 58.26 -46.02 33.05
C GLY A 39 56.99 -45.72 32.26
N LYS A 40 56.68 -44.45 31.92
CA LYS A 40 55.39 -44.12 31.26
C LYS A 40 55.47 -43.84 29.75
N GLY A 41 56.63 -43.43 29.22
CA GLY A 41 56.80 -43.16 27.77
C GLY A 41 56.87 -44.40 26.88
N ALA A 42 57.26 -45.56 27.43
CA ALA A 42 57.40 -46.79 26.66
C ALA A 42 56.05 -47.43 26.31
N LYS A 43 55.04 -47.36 27.20
CA LYS A 43 53.71 -47.94 26.96
C LYS A 43 52.90 -47.17 25.91
N VAL A 44 53.07 -45.85 25.79
CA VAL A 44 52.40 -45.05 24.74
C VAL A 44 53.07 -45.30 23.38
N ARG A 45 54.40 -45.30 23.30
CA ARG A 45 55.13 -45.62 22.06
C ARG A 45 54.95 -47.06 21.57
N GLN A 46 54.84 -48.05 22.47
CA GLN A 46 54.53 -49.44 22.08
C GLN A 46 53.12 -49.58 21.50
N ARG A 47 52.11 -48.93 22.09
CA ARG A 47 50.74 -48.94 21.56
C ARG A 47 50.61 -48.23 20.21
N SER A 48 51.34 -47.14 19.99
CA SER A 48 51.39 -46.48 18.67
C SER A 48 52.03 -47.37 17.59
N GLY A 49 53.04 -48.16 17.97
CA GLY A 49 53.70 -49.12 17.08
C GLY A 49 52.85 -50.36 16.77
N GLU A 50 51.99 -50.79 17.70
CA GLU A 50 51.03 -51.89 17.48
C GLU A 50 49.87 -51.46 16.58
N LEU A 51 49.34 -50.23 16.72
CA LEU A 51 48.28 -49.73 15.85
C LEU A 51 48.73 -49.65 14.38
N MET A 52 49.98 -49.24 14.14
CA MET A 52 50.59 -49.15 12.79
C MET A 52 50.88 -50.51 12.16
N ARG A 53 50.82 -51.61 12.91
CA ARG A 53 50.97 -52.99 12.40
C ARG A 53 49.65 -53.59 11.93
N HIS A 54 48.52 -52.95 12.19
CA HIS A 54 47.22 -53.41 11.69
C HIS A 54 47.14 -53.23 10.16
N PRO A 55 46.66 -54.24 9.39
CA PRO A 55 46.60 -54.15 7.92
C PRO A 55 45.78 -52.96 7.41
N LEU A 56 44.81 -52.49 8.21
CA LEU A 56 43.96 -51.33 7.89
C LEU A 56 44.51 -49.96 8.33
N ALA A 57 45.63 -49.90 9.06
CA ALA A 57 46.15 -48.62 9.57
C ALA A 57 46.53 -47.65 8.44
N LEU A 58 47.26 -48.14 7.42
CA LEU A 58 47.69 -47.32 6.28
C LEU A 58 46.51 -46.85 5.41
N PRO A 59 45.54 -47.72 5.04
CA PRO A 59 44.33 -47.27 4.35
C PRO A 59 43.56 -46.20 5.12
N VAL A 60 43.37 -46.37 6.43
CA VAL A 60 42.64 -45.38 7.26
C VAL A 60 43.39 -44.05 7.30
N ILE A 61 44.72 -44.06 7.43
CA ILE A 61 45.53 -42.84 7.36
C ILE A 61 45.40 -42.16 5.98
N ALA A 62 45.39 -42.93 4.90
CA ALA A 62 45.23 -42.40 3.55
C ALA A 62 43.85 -41.77 3.34
N LEU A 63 42.78 -42.38 3.87
CA LEU A 63 41.44 -41.80 3.86
C LEU A 63 41.38 -40.49 4.66
N LEU A 64 41.98 -40.44 5.85
CA LEU A 64 42.05 -39.22 6.66
C LEU A 64 42.85 -38.11 5.97
N ALA A 65 43.94 -38.47 5.29
CA ALA A 65 44.71 -37.53 4.47
C ALA A 65 43.88 -37.00 3.30
N GLY A 66 43.14 -37.86 2.59
CA GLY A 66 42.22 -37.46 1.52
C GLY A 66 41.12 -36.52 2.02
N LEU A 67 40.48 -36.84 3.14
CA LEU A 67 39.48 -35.97 3.78
C LEU A 67 40.05 -34.60 4.19
N LEU A 68 41.28 -34.57 4.69
CA LEU A 68 41.96 -33.32 5.04
C LEU A 68 42.24 -32.47 3.79
N ILE A 69 42.70 -33.09 2.70
CA ILE A 69 42.92 -32.41 1.41
C ILE A 69 41.61 -31.85 0.86
N ALA A 70 40.54 -32.65 0.86
CA ALA A 70 39.21 -32.21 0.45
C ALA A 70 38.71 -31.02 1.30
N ARG A 71 38.95 -31.05 2.62
CA ARG A 71 38.58 -29.96 3.54
C ARG A 71 39.34 -28.67 3.26
N ILE A 72 40.64 -28.77 2.94
CA ILE A 72 41.47 -27.62 2.58
C ILE A 72 40.99 -27.02 1.26
N LEU A 73 40.73 -27.86 0.25
CA LEU A 73 40.24 -27.43 -1.06
C LEU A 73 38.87 -26.74 -0.96
N LEU A 74 37.97 -27.22 -0.10
CA LEU A 74 36.68 -26.57 0.17
C LEU A 74 36.82 -25.16 0.77
N GLY A 75 37.91 -24.88 1.48
CA GLY A 75 38.21 -23.56 2.01
C GLY A 75 38.89 -22.64 0.98
N ALA A 76 39.62 -23.21 0.03
CA ALA A 76 40.43 -22.47 -0.94
C ALA A 76 39.68 -22.13 -2.24
N ILE A 77 38.72 -22.95 -2.67
CA ILE A 77 38.00 -22.79 -3.94
C ILE A 77 36.59 -22.20 -3.67
N PRO A 78 36.30 -20.95 -4.06
CA PRO A 78 35.05 -20.27 -3.74
C PRO A 78 33.87 -20.64 -4.68
N LEU A 79 33.72 -21.90 -5.07
CA LEU A 79 32.59 -22.37 -5.89
C LEU A 79 31.36 -22.62 -4.99
N ARG A 80 30.77 -21.54 -4.46
CA ARG A 80 29.57 -21.60 -3.59
C ARG A 80 28.25 -21.43 -4.34
N GLY A 81 28.29 -21.13 -5.63
CA GLY A 81 27.10 -21.02 -6.50
C GLY A 81 26.82 -22.30 -7.28
N ALA A 82 25.65 -22.34 -7.91
CA ALA A 82 25.35 -23.33 -8.93
C ALA A 82 26.28 -23.11 -10.14
N LEU A 83 26.65 -24.21 -10.81
CA LEU A 83 27.39 -24.14 -12.07
C LEU A 83 26.38 -24.31 -13.21
N GLU A 84 26.31 -23.31 -14.08
CA GLU A 84 25.47 -23.32 -15.27
C GLU A 84 26.33 -23.61 -16.50
N LEU A 85 25.92 -24.60 -17.29
CA LEU A 85 26.62 -25.04 -18.49
C LEU A 85 25.63 -25.27 -19.62
N ASP A 86 25.95 -24.76 -20.80
CA ASP A 86 25.20 -25.09 -22.02
C ASP A 86 25.73 -26.41 -22.61
N LEU A 87 24.82 -27.38 -22.74
CA LEU A 87 25.10 -28.67 -23.35
C LEU A 87 25.15 -28.54 -24.87
N PRO A 88 26.06 -29.27 -25.53
CA PRO A 88 26.00 -29.46 -26.97
C PRO A 88 24.66 -30.08 -27.39
N ILE A 89 24.13 -29.67 -28.55
CA ILE A 89 22.82 -30.09 -29.08
C ILE A 89 22.65 -31.63 -29.06
N TRP A 90 23.65 -32.37 -29.54
CA TRP A 90 23.62 -33.84 -29.59
C TRP A 90 23.47 -34.49 -28.20
N LEU A 91 23.98 -33.84 -27.15
CA LEU A 91 23.93 -34.37 -25.79
C LEU A 91 22.62 -33.97 -25.09
N ALA A 92 22.12 -32.77 -25.40
CA ALA A 92 20.80 -32.33 -24.96
C ALA A 92 19.68 -33.24 -25.50
N GLU A 93 19.71 -33.58 -26.79
CA GLU A 93 18.73 -34.50 -27.43
C GLU A 93 18.78 -35.92 -26.85
N LEU A 94 19.95 -36.38 -26.38
CA LEU A 94 20.09 -37.70 -25.76
C LEU A 94 19.56 -37.72 -24.31
N LEU A 95 19.70 -36.60 -23.60
CA LEU A 95 19.39 -36.51 -22.18
C LEU A 95 17.98 -35.97 -21.90
N SER A 96 17.41 -35.22 -22.83
CA SER A 96 16.07 -34.66 -22.73
C SER A 96 15.31 -34.84 -24.04
N GLU A 97 14.10 -35.41 -23.96
CA GLU A 97 13.16 -35.46 -25.09
C GLU A 97 12.71 -34.05 -25.50
N SER A 98 12.73 -33.07 -24.58
CA SER A 98 12.41 -31.67 -24.86
C SER A 98 13.58 -30.89 -25.46
N GLY A 99 14.82 -31.42 -25.48
CA GLY A 99 15.98 -30.69 -26.02
C GLY A 99 16.55 -29.62 -25.10
N ASP A 100 16.39 -29.76 -23.78
CA ASP A 100 16.92 -28.84 -22.77
C ASP A 100 18.46 -28.75 -22.83
N GLN A 101 18.98 -27.54 -23.06
CA GLN A 101 20.42 -27.32 -23.21
C GLN A 101 21.09 -26.84 -21.92
N ARG A 102 20.36 -26.25 -20.97
CA ARG A 102 20.97 -25.71 -19.74
C ARG A 102 21.07 -26.79 -18.66
N LEU A 103 22.29 -27.22 -18.41
CA LEU A 103 22.63 -28.06 -17.27
C LEU A 103 23.00 -27.17 -16.08
N ILE A 104 22.24 -27.29 -14.99
CA ILE A 104 22.55 -26.66 -13.71
C ILE A 104 23.03 -27.71 -12.74
N ILE A 105 24.21 -27.48 -12.16
CA ILE A 105 24.75 -28.31 -11.08
C ILE A 105 24.66 -27.50 -9.80
N ALA A 106 23.66 -27.81 -8.96
CA ALA A 106 23.40 -27.06 -7.73
C ALA A 106 24.57 -27.15 -6.71
N ARG A 107 25.31 -28.27 -6.73
CA ARG A 107 26.43 -28.53 -5.81
C ARG A 107 27.69 -29.02 -6.55
N PRO A 108 28.37 -28.14 -7.31
CA PRO A 108 29.50 -28.54 -8.15
C PRO A 108 30.70 -29.05 -7.33
N HIS A 109 30.78 -28.70 -6.05
CA HIS A 109 31.83 -29.16 -5.15
C HIS A 109 31.82 -30.67 -4.90
N ALA A 110 30.65 -31.34 -5.00
CA ALA A 110 30.55 -32.79 -4.81
C ALA A 110 31.40 -33.57 -5.83
N LEU A 111 31.52 -33.05 -7.06
CA LEU A 111 32.22 -33.70 -8.18
C LEU A 111 33.72 -33.91 -7.93
N TRP A 112 34.36 -33.02 -7.18
CA TRP A 112 35.80 -33.12 -6.91
C TRP A 112 36.12 -33.50 -5.46
N LEU A 113 35.26 -33.16 -4.49
CA LEU A 113 35.47 -33.51 -3.08
C LEU A 113 35.43 -35.02 -2.83
N MET A 114 34.46 -35.72 -3.43
CA MET A 114 34.29 -37.17 -3.24
C MET A 114 35.47 -37.97 -3.82
N PRO A 115 35.89 -37.74 -5.09
CA PRO A 115 37.07 -38.41 -5.63
C PRO A 115 38.36 -38.06 -4.88
N THR A 116 38.58 -36.81 -4.51
CA THR A 116 39.80 -36.41 -3.78
C THR A 116 39.88 -37.00 -2.37
N ALA A 117 38.74 -37.14 -1.69
CA ALA A 117 38.69 -37.79 -0.38
C ALA A 117 39.04 -39.29 -0.43
N VAL A 118 38.60 -40.00 -1.48
CA VAL A 118 38.67 -41.46 -1.55
C VAL A 118 39.84 -41.99 -2.39
N ALA A 119 40.38 -41.20 -3.33
CA ALA A 119 41.49 -41.63 -4.20
C ALA A 119 42.75 -42.10 -3.46
N PRO A 120 43.24 -41.42 -2.39
CA PRO A 120 44.41 -41.89 -1.65
C PRO A 120 44.18 -43.25 -0.98
N PHE A 121 42.97 -43.48 -0.46
CA PHE A 121 42.57 -44.76 0.11
C PHE A 121 42.57 -45.87 -0.95
N LEU A 122 42.02 -45.61 -2.13
CA LEU A 122 42.01 -46.57 -3.24
C LEU A 122 43.42 -46.89 -3.73
N MET A 123 44.30 -45.90 -3.82
CA MET A 123 45.68 -46.07 -4.28
C MET A 123 46.48 -46.94 -3.29
N VAL A 124 46.33 -46.69 -1.98
CA VAL A 124 46.97 -47.51 -0.94
C VAL A 124 46.43 -48.95 -0.96
N MET A 125 45.11 -49.13 -1.09
CA MET A 125 44.50 -50.45 -1.19
C MET A 125 44.95 -51.22 -2.44
N ALA A 126 45.10 -50.54 -3.59
CA ALA A 126 45.57 -51.14 -4.83
C ALA A 126 47.02 -51.65 -4.74
N THR A 127 47.88 -50.98 -3.96
CA THR A 127 49.28 -51.41 -3.76
C THR A 127 49.45 -52.55 -2.74
N ARG A 128 48.40 -52.90 -1.99
CA ARG A 128 48.44 -53.88 -0.88
C ARG A 128 47.55 -55.10 -1.09
N THR A 129 47.06 -55.31 -2.30
CA THR A 129 46.28 -56.51 -2.63
C THR A 129 47.13 -57.76 -2.42
N LEU A 130 46.73 -58.63 -1.49
CA LEU A 130 47.36 -59.94 -1.19
C LEU A 130 47.10 -61.01 -2.26
N VAL A 131 46.58 -60.61 -3.41
CA VAL A 131 46.19 -61.49 -4.52
C VAL A 131 47.17 -61.22 -5.66
N ASP A 132 47.77 -62.28 -6.20
CA ASP A 132 48.59 -62.23 -7.43
C ASP A 132 47.69 -61.97 -8.65
N VAL A 133 47.17 -60.75 -8.74
CA VAL A 133 46.41 -60.26 -9.89
C VAL A 133 47.36 -59.53 -10.83
N ARG A 134 47.20 -59.75 -12.14
CA ARG A 134 47.97 -59.03 -13.16
C ARG A 134 47.72 -57.53 -13.04
N ALA A 135 48.75 -56.70 -13.29
CA ALA A 135 48.66 -55.24 -13.15
C ALA A 135 47.45 -54.62 -13.87
N PHE A 136 47.07 -55.14 -15.05
CA PHE A 136 45.90 -54.70 -15.79
C PHE A 136 44.57 -54.91 -15.03
N GLN A 137 44.43 -56.00 -14.27
CA GLN A 137 43.23 -56.26 -13.46
C GLN A 137 43.11 -55.28 -12.29
N VAL A 138 44.23 -54.91 -11.68
CA VAL A 138 44.26 -53.88 -10.62
C VAL A 138 43.87 -52.52 -11.18
N VAL A 139 44.38 -52.16 -12.36
CA VAL A 139 44.00 -50.92 -13.06
C VAL A 139 42.51 -50.92 -13.35
N ILE A 140 41.94 -51.99 -13.92
CA ILE A 140 40.50 -52.10 -14.17
C ILE A 140 39.68 -51.95 -12.88
N GLN A 141 40.07 -52.60 -11.79
CA GLN A 141 39.35 -52.50 -10.52
C GLN A 141 39.35 -51.08 -9.94
N VAL A 142 40.49 -50.38 -10.01
CA VAL A 142 40.58 -48.99 -9.58
C VAL A 142 39.73 -48.10 -10.47
N LEU A 143 39.76 -48.31 -11.78
CA LEU A 143 39.00 -47.54 -12.76
C LEU A 143 37.49 -47.73 -12.56
N LEU A 144 37.02 -48.97 -12.35
CA LEU A 144 35.63 -49.27 -12.01
C LEU A 144 35.19 -48.63 -10.69
N ARG A 145 36.04 -48.66 -9.65
CA ARG A 145 35.72 -48.00 -8.37
C ARG A 145 35.66 -46.48 -8.50
N LEU A 146 36.56 -45.89 -9.27
CA LEU A 146 36.53 -44.46 -9.58
C LEU A 146 35.27 -44.09 -10.37
N LEU A 147 34.85 -44.93 -11.31
CA LEU A 147 33.60 -44.73 -12.08
C LEU A 147 32.37 -44.75 -11.15
N VAL A 148 32.28 -45.73 -10.24
CA VAL A 148 31.19 -45.79 -9.26
C VAL A 148 31.20 -44.56 -8.33
N LEU A 149 32.38 -44.15 -7.85
CA LEU A 149 32.50 -42.94 -7.03
C LEU A 149 32.09 -41.68 -7.79
N MET A 150 32.44 -41.59 -9.08
CA MET A 150 32.04 -40.47 -9.92
C MET A 150 30.53 -40.44 -10.15
N ALA A 151 29.90 -41.60 -10.36
CA ALA A 151 28.44 -41.69 -10.46
C ALA A 151 27.73 -41.23 -9.18
N ILE A 152 28.26 -41.61 -8.00
CA ILE A 152 27.75 -41.13 -6.71
C ILE A 152 27.98 -39.62 -6.56
N ALA A 153 29.17 -39.13 -6.93
CA ALA A 153 29.49 -37.70 -6.87
C ALA A 153 28.58 -36.87 -7.79
N LEU A 154 28.29 -37.38 -8.99
CA LEU A 154 27.35 -36.78 -9.92
C LEU A 154 25.93 -36.75 -9.32
N ALA A 155 25.44 -37.86 -8.77
CA ALA A 155 24.13 -37.88 -8.11
C ALA A 155 24.03 -36.89 -6.93
N LEU A 156 25.09 -36.76 -6.12
CA LEU A 156 25.15 -35.81 -5.01
C LEU A 156 25.29 -34.34 -5.44
N SER A 157 25.79 -34.11 -6.67
CA SER A 157 25.93 -32.78 -7.25
C SER A 157 24.58 -32.16 -7.66
N GLN A 158 23.51 -32.96 -7.66
CA GLN A 158 22.15 -32.58 -8.05
C GLN A 158 22.11 -31.87 -9.40
N PRO A 159 22.48 -32.57 -10.50
CA PRO A 159 22.32 -32.04 -11.83
C PRO A 159 20.83 -31.93 -12.15
N SER A 160 20.41 -30.78 -12.66
CA SER A 160 19.07 -30.55 -13.20
C SER A 160 19.20 -29.93 -14.58
N LEU A 161 18.41 -30.45 -15.53
CA LEU A 161 18.17 -29.79 -16.81
C LEU A 161 17.07 -28.77 -16.58
N GLN A 162 17.31 -27.53 -17.00
CA GLN A 162 16.26 -26.53 -17.09
C GLN A 162 15.87 -26.34 -18.54
N SER A 163 14.56 -26.40 -18.79
CA SER A 163 14.01 -26.02 -20.07
C SER A 163 14.29 -24.55 -20.33
N PRO A 164 14.66 -24.14 -21.56
CA PRO A 164 14.58 -22.74 -21.93
C PRO A 164 13.15 -22.24 -21.68
N ILE A 165 12.99 -20.98 -21.28
CA ILE A 165 11.66 -20.35 -21.21
C ILE A 165 11.03 -20.49 -22.60
N ARG A 166 9.98 -21.30 -22.70
CA ARG A 166 9.27 -21.61 -23.95
C ARG A 166 7.91 -20.93 -23.92
N GLY A 167 7.52 -20.39 -25.07
CA GLY A 167 6.28 -19.64 -25.20
C GLY A 167 6.24 -18.33 -24.40
N LYS A 168 5.07 -17.70 -24.41
CA LYS A 168 4.84 -16.38 -23.83
C LYS A 168 3.52 -16.38 -23.10
N THR A 169 3.42 -15.75 -21.94
CA THR A 169 2.13 -15.44 -21.32
C THR A 169 1.90 -13.94 -21.41
N VAL A 170 0.87 -13.54 -22.16
CA VAL A 170 0.48 -12.13 -22.34
C VAL A 170 -0.81 -11.89 -21.58
N VAL A 171 -0.74 -11.05 -20.54
CA VAL A 171 -1.90 -10.66 -19.74
C VAL A 171 -2.34 -9.27 -20.18
N PHE A 172 -3.52 -9.16 -20.78
CA PHE A 172 -4.17 -7.89 -21.05
C PHE A 172 -4.88 -7.41 -19.79
N VAL A 173 -4.59 -6.18 -19.37
CA VAL A 173 -5.20 -5.52 -18.21
C VAL A 173 -5.98 -4.33 -18.74
N VAL A 174 -7.30 -4.46 -18.80
CA VAL A 174 -8.22 -3.51 -19.42
C VAL A 174 -8.94 -2.69 -18.37
N ASP A 175 -8.75 -1.38 -18.42
CA ASP A 175 -9.52 -0.42 -17.63
C ASP A 175 -10.95 -0.34 -18.17
N VAL A 176 -11.93 -0.62 -17.31
CA VAL A 176 -13.37 -0.55 -17.60
C VAL A 176 -14.08 0.45 -16.69
N SER A 177 -13.32 1.38 -16.10
CA SER A 177 -13.85 2.45 -15.27
C SER A 177 -14.71 3.43 -16.06
N GLU A 178 -15.41 4.29 -15.32
CA GLU A 178 -16.28 5.34 -15.85
C GLU A 178 -15.49 6.49 -16.48
N SER A 179 -14.15 6.50 -16.46
CA SER A 179 -13.38 7.43 -17.29
C SER A 179 -13.21 6.93 -18.73
N ILE A 180 -13.24 5.61 -18.94
CA ILE A 180 -13.02 4.97 -20.25
C ILE A 180 -14.29 5.02 -21.10
N ASP A 181 -14.20 5.60 -22.28
CA ASP A 181 -15.31 5.70 -23.21
C ASP A 181 -15.55 4.39 -24.01
N ASP A 182 -16.72 4.30 -24.65
CA ASP A 182 -17.11 3.08 -25.39
C ASP A 182 -16.23 2.83 -26.63
N GLN A 183 -15.63 3.88 -27.20
CA GLN A 183 -14.75 3.76 -28.36
C GLN A 183 -13.37 3.22 -27.95
N GLN A 184 -12.86 3.67 -26.80
CA GLN A 184 -11.64 3.18 -26.16
C GLN A 184 -11.82 1.72 -25.75
N LEU A 185 -12.96 1.39 -25.15
CA LEU A 185 -13.30 0.02 -24.76
C LEU A 185 -13.42 -0.90 -25.99
N ALA A 186 -14.08 -0.45 -27.06
CA ALA A 186 -14.14 -1.18 -28.34
C ALA A 186 -12.74 -1.37 -28.96
N GLY A 187 -11.86 -0.37 -28.83
CA GLY A 187 -10.46 -0.45 -29.24
C GLY A 187 -9.68 -1.51 -28.44
N ALA A 188 -9.86 -1.54 -27.12
CA ALA A 188 -9.26 -2.55 -26.24
C ALA A 188 -9.76 -3.96 -26.59
N GLN A 189 -11.07 -4.13 -26.75
CA GLN A 189 -11.69 -5.40 -27.15
C GLN A 189 -11.20 -5.86 -28.53
N LYS A 190 -10.99 -4.95 -29.49
CA LYS A 190 -10.41 -5.28 -30.79
C LYS A 190 -8.96 -5.79 -30.65
N LEU A 191 -8.15 -5.13 -29.83
CA LEU A 191 -6.76 -5.54 -29.61
C LEU A 191 -6.65 -6.92 -28.93
N VAL A 192 -7.50 -7.19 -27.94
CA VAL A 192 -7.54 -8.51 -27.27
C VAL A 192 -7.98 -9.59 -28.25
N ARG A 193 -8.97 -9.33 -29.11
CA ARG A 193 -9.39 -10.26 -30.17
C ARG A 193 -8.27 -10.54 -31.17
N GLU A 194 -7.57 -9.52 -31.65
CA GLU A 194 -6.41 -9.70 -32.54
C GLU A 194 -5.31 -10.56 -31.90
N ALA A 195 -5.08 -10.42 -30.59
CA ALA A 195 -4.11 -11.25 -29.87
C ALA A 195 -4.56 -12.71 -29.74
N LEU A 196 -5.85 -12.96 -29.52
CA LEU A 196 -6.43 -14.30 -29.50
C LEU A 196 -6.37 -14.96 -30.87
N GLU A 197 -6.67 -14.23 -31.95
CA GLU A 197 -6.55 -14.73 -33.33
C GLU A 197 -5.11 -15.14 -33.67
N LEU A 198 -4.11 -14.36 -33.25
CA LEU A 198 -2.71 -14.70 -33.42
C LEU A 198 -2.31 -15.95 -32.63
N ALA A 199 -2.79 -16.11 -31.40
CA ALA A 199 -2.55 -17.29 -30.59
C ALA A 199 -3.20 -18.55 -31.21
N ALA A 200 -4.41 -18.43 -31.77
CA ALA A 200 -5.08 -19.51 -32.48
C ALA A 200 -4.34 -19.91 -33.77
N GLN A 201 -3.74 -18.95 -34.49
CA GLN A 201 -2.90 -19.24 -35.66
C GLN A 201 -1.64 -20.04 -35.31
N GLU A 202 -1.03 -19.80 -34.15
CA GLU A 202 0.11 -20.60 -33.66
C GLU A 202 -0.30 -22.06 -33.43
N GLU A 203 -1.50 -22.29 -32.90
CA GLU A 203 -2.06 -23.63 -32.76
C GLU A 203 -2.34 -24.30 -34.11
N ALA A 204 -2.98 -23.59 -35.04
CA ALA A 204 -3.26 -24.10 -36.37
C ALA A 204 -1.98 -24.39 -37.18
N ALA A 205 -0.90 -23.66 -36.93
CA ALA A 205 0.42 -23.91 -37.50
C ALA A 205 1.13 -25.14 -36.91
N GLY A 206 0.55 -25.79 -35.90
CA GLY A 206 1.10 -26.98 -35.28
C GLY A 206 2.26 -26.72 -34.31
N ILE A 207 2.37 -25.49 -33.79
CA ILE A 207 3.36 -25.16 -32.75
C ILE A 207 3.05 -25.98 -31.49
N GLU A 208 4.07 -26.48 -30.81
CA GLU A 208 3.92 -27.25 -29.57
C GLU A 208 3.28 -26.40 -28.47
N ARG A 209 2.44 -27.01 -27.61
CA ARG A 209 1.70 -26.30 -26.55
C ARG A 209 2.62 -25.51 -25.60
N GLU A 210 3.86 -25.97 -25.45
CA GLU A 210 4.89 -25.35 -24.63
C GLU A 210 5.43 -24.05 -25.24
N ASP A 211 5.49 -23.96 -26.58
CA ASP A 211 6.01 -22.81 -27.32
C ASP A 211 4.95 -21.78 -27.72
N ARG A 212 3.67 -22.07 -27.49
CA ARG A 212 2.54 -21.20 -27.84
C ARG A 212 2.44 -19.98 -26.92
N THR A 213 1.86 -18.92 -27.46
CA THR A 213 1.43 -17.74 -26.72
C THR A 213 0.12 -18.02 -25.97
N ARG A 214 0.13 -17.77 -24.66
CA ARG A 214 -1.02 -17.87 -23.76
C ARG A 214 -1.56 -16.48 -23.51
N VAL A 215 -2.79 -16.23 -23.89
CA VAL A 215 -3.46 -14.94 -23.66
C VAL A 215 -4.34 -15.04 -22.41
N ARG A 216 -4.26 -14.03 -21.54
CA ARG A 216 -5.11 -13.86 -20.36
C ARG A 216 -5.72 -12.46 -20.38
N LEU A 217 -6.92 -12.32 -19.83
CA LEU A 217 -7.63 -11.05 -19.74
C LEU A 217 -8.00 -10.76 -18.29
N VAL A 218 -7.60 -9.58 -17.83
CA VAL A 218 -8.03 -8.96 -16.58
C VAL A 218 -8.75 -7.67 -16.95
N THR A 219 -9.95 -7.48 -16.42
CA THR A 219 -10.64 -6.18 -16.47
C THR A 219 -10.64 -5.57 -15.09
N TYR A 220 -10.54 -4.24 -14.99
CA TYR A 220 -10.60 -3.58 -13.70
C TYR A 220 -11.27 -2.21 -13.75
N ALA A 221 -11.89 -1.86 -12.63
CA ALA A 221 -12.25 -0.50 -12.26
C ALA A 221 -11.84 -0.35 -10.78
N GLY A 222 -12.78 -0.16 -9.85
CA GLY A 222 -12.51 -0.23 -8.41
C GLY A 222 -12.11 -1.63 -7.92
N ARG A 223 -12.32 -2.66 -8.74
CA ARG A 223 -11.94 -4.06 -8.48
C ARG A 223 -11.42 -4.71 -9.76
N ALA A 224 -10.44 -5.60 -9.63
CA ALA A 224 -9.91 -6.40 -10.73
C ALA A 224 -10.61 -7.77 -10.82
N LEU A 225 -10.92 -8.20 -12.06
CA LEU A 225 -11.62 -9.44 -12.38
C LEU A 225 -10.86 -10.19 -13.48
N VAL A 226 -10.76 -11.51 -13.33
CA VAL A 226 -10.17 -12.39 -14.34
C VAL A 226 -11.27 -12.93 -15.23
N HIS A 227 -11.06 -12.88 -16.55
CA HIS A 227 -11.93 -13.53 -17.53
C HIS A 227 -11.31 -14.86 -17.94
N ASP A 228 -12.13 -15.92 -17.90
CA ASP A 228 -11.72 -17.20 -18.44
C ASP A 228 -11.88 -17.18 -19.95
N LEU A 229 -10.76 -17.24 -20.67
CA LEU A 229 -10.73 -17.24 -22.13
C LEU A 229 -10.68 -18.66 -22.71
N SER A 230 -10.64 -19.69 -21.87
CA SER A 230 -10.51 -21.09 -22.31
C SER A 230 -11.72 -21.56 -23.13
N GLU A 231 -12.89 -20.96 -22.90
CA GLU A 231 -14.11 -21.25 -23.67
C GLU A 231 -14.11 -20.58 -25.05
N LEU A 232 -13.26 -19.57 -25.25
CA LEU A 232 -13.16 -18.77 -26.47
C LEU A 232 -12.01 -19.24 -27.38
N GLU A 233 -11.49 -20.47 -27.19
CA GLU A 233 -10.40 -21.02 -28.01
C GLU A 233 -10.87 -21.43 -29.43
N ASP A 234 -12.18 -21.60 -29.66
CA ASP A 234 -12.75 -21.84 -30.99
C ASP A 234 -12.87 -20.53 -31.79
N GLU A 235 -12.34 -20.48 -33.03
CA GLU A 235 -12.44 -19.32 -33.95
C GLU A 235 -13.88 -18.79 -34.11
N ASN A 236 -14.88 -19.68 -34.05
CA ASN A 236 -16.29 -19.30 -34.17
C ASN A 236 -16.85 -18.58 -32.94
N GLN A 237 -16.17 -18.64 -31.79
CA GLN A 237 -16.60 -18.06 -30.50
C GLN A 237 -15.82 -16.79 -30.14
N LEU A 238 -14.69 -16.50 -30.79
CA LEU A 238 -13.91 -15.25 -30.58
C LEU A 238 -14.75 -13.97 -30.79
N GLY A 239 -15.80 -14.05 -31.61
CA GLY A 239 -16.74 -12.95 -31.85
C GLY A 239 -17.56 -12.54 -30.62
N ASP A 240 -17.71 -13.44 -29.64
CA ASP A 240 -18.55 -13.26 -28.45
C ASP A 240 -17.80 -12.66 -27.25
N LEU A 241 -16.50 -12.37 -27.36
CA LEU A 241 -15.76 -11.69 -26.29
C LEU A 241 -16.34 -10.30 -26.07
N THR A 242 -17.16 -10.11 -25.03
CA THR A 242 -17.62 -8.79 -24.56
C THR A 242 -16.79 -8.36 -23.36
N ILE A 243 -16.32 -7.12 -23.40
CA ILE A 243 -15.67 -6.47 -22.26
C ILE A 243 -16.67 -5.44 -21.74
N ASP A 244 -17.38 -5.78 -20.68
CA ASP A 244 -18.41 -4.94 -20.08
C ASP A 244 -17.88 -4.24 -18.82
N ARG A 245 -18.48 -3.09 -18.48
CA ARG A 245 -18.15 -2.35 -17.25
C ARG A 245 -18.70 -3.08 -16.02
N ASP A 246 -17.97 -3.01 -14.90
CA ASP A 246 -18.49 -3.45 -13.59
C ASP A 246 -19.40 -2.34 -13.03
N PRO A 247 -20.74 -2.50 -13.05
CA PRO A 247 -21.66 -1.43 -12.69
C PRO A 247 -21.54 -1.01 -11.22
N ASP A 248 -21.05 -1.89 -10.35
CA ASP A 248 -20.93 -1.62 -8.92
C ASP A 248 -19.62 -0.91 -8.56
N ASN A 249 -18.60 -1.01 -9.43
CA ASN A 249 -17.24 -0.53 -9.15
C ASN A 249 -16.68 0.43 -10.21
N ALA A 250 -17.49 0.87 -11.18
CA ALA A 250 -17.03 1.68 -12.31
C ALA A 250 -16.42 3.04 -11.91
N LEU A 251 -16.74 3.59 -10.74
CA LEU A 251 -16.34 4.95 -10.35
C LEU A 251 -14.89 5.11 -9.86
N ALA A 252 -14.16 4.01 -9.69
CA ALA A 252 -12.77 4.03 -9.22
C ALA A 252 -11.86 3.27 -10.21
N SER A 253 -10.55 3.47 -10.10
CA SER A 253 -9.56 2.82 -10.96
C SER A 253 -8.38 2.30 -10.13
N ASP A 254 -8.46 1.05 -9.64
CA ASP A 254 -7.38 0.41 -8.87
C ASP A 254 -6.39 -0.30 -9.81
N HIS A 255 -5.51 0.49 -10.46
CA HIS A 255 -4.50 -0.05 -11.37
C HIS A 255 -3.52 -1.00 -10.65
N ALA A 256 -3.19 -0.72 -9.40
CA ALA A 256 -2.19 -1.48 -8.65
C ALA A 256 -2.65 -2.90 -8.37
N SER A 257 -3.91 -3.08 -7.94
CA SER A 257 -4.48 -4.41 -7.71
C SER A 257 -4.67 -5.17 -9.01
N ALA A 258 -5.00 -4.50 -10.11
CA ALA A 258 -5.10 -5.11 -11.42
C ALA A 258 -3.75 -5.66 -11.91
N LEU A 259 -2.66 -4.90 -11.74
CA LEU A 259 -1.31 -5.35 -12.09
C LEU A 259 -0.81 -6.50 -11.21
N ARG A 260 -1.11 -6.48 -9.90
CA ARG A 260 -0.81 -7.61 -9.00
C ARG A 260 -1.57 -8.87 -9.39
N LEU A 261 -2.84 -8.74 -9.78
CA LEU A 261 -3.62 -9.88 -10.28
C LEU A 261 -3.06 -10.39 -11.60
N ALA A 262 -2.62 -9.49 -12.48
CA ALA A 262 -1.96 -9.86 -13.74
C ALA A 262 -0.67 -10.64 -13.49
N GLU A 263 0.15 -10.21 -12.52
CA GLU A 263 1.35 -10.96 -12.09
C GLU A 263 1.01 -12.40 -11.70
N ALA A 264 -0.06 -12.59 -10.91
CA ALA A 264 -0.48 -13.92 -10.45
C ALA A 264 -0.99 -14.84 -11.56
N LEU A 265 -1.35 -14.29 -12.73
CA LEU A 265 -1.80 -15.06 -13.90
C LEU A 265 -0.66 -15.44 -14.85
N LEU A 266 0.54 -14.90 -14.65
CA LEU A 266 1.70 -15.25 -15.45
C LEU A 266 2.16 -16.67 -15.14
N ASP A 267 2.40 -17.44 -16.19
CA ASP A 267 2.94 -18.78 -16.06
C ASP A 267 4.46 -18.71 -15.81
N PRO A 268 4.97 -19.28 -14.70
CA PRO A 268 6.38 -19.20 -14.34
C PRO A 268 7.32 -19.87 -15.36
N ASP A 269 6.81 -20.73 -16.23
CA ASP A 269 7.59 -21.43 -17.26
C ASP A 269 7.66 -20.67 -18.60
N THR A 270 7.03 -19.48 -18.71
CA THR A 270 6.93 -18.68 -19.94
C THR A 270 7.51 -17.27 -19.79
N GLU A 271 7.76 -16.59 -20.92
CA GLU A 271 8.13 -15.17 -20.90
C GLU A 271 6.87 -14.35 -20.60
N GLY A 272 6.84 -13.71 -19.42
CA GLY A 272 5.69 -12.93 -18.96
C GLY A 272 5.66 -11.51 -19.52
N ARG A 273 4.51 -11.12 -20.08
CA ARG A 273 4.24 -9.75 -20.55
C ARG A 273 2.89 -9.27 -20.08
N VAL A 274 2.83 -8.03 -19.62
CA VAL A 274 1.58 -7.37 -19.22
C VAL A 274 1.30 -6.24 -20.19
N VAL A 275 0.07 -6.16 -20.72
CA VAL A 275 -0.39 -5.09 -21.61
C VAL A 275 -1.49 -4.31 -20.89
N LEU A 276 -1.14 -3.14 -20.35
CA LEU A 276 -2.06 -2.23 -19.66
C LEU A 276 -2.77 -1.31 -20.66
N LEU A 277 -4.10 -1.38 -20.68
CA LEU A 277 -5.00 -0.61 -21.54
C LEU A 277 -5.79 0.36 -20.66
N THR A 278 -5.35 1.62 -20.58
CA THR A 278 -5.92 2.65 -19.71
C THR A 278 -5.71 4.05 -20.30
N ASP A 279 -6.48 5.03 -19.84
CA ASP A 279 -6.26 6.46 -20.09
C ASP A 279 -5.19 7.08 -19.15
N ALA A 280 -4.69 6.29 -18.19
CA ALA A 280 -3.72 6.67 -17.17
C ALA A 280 -4.16 7.88 -16.33
N THR A 281 -5.48 8.08 -16.22
CA THR A 281 -6.07 9.03 -15.28
C THR A 281 -6.23 8.39 -13.91
N GLY A 282 -6.37 9.22 -12.88
CA GLY A 282 -6.47 8.77 -11.50
C GLY A 282 -5.99 9.83 -10.51
N ASP A 283 -6.31 9.62 -9.25
CA ASP A 283 -5.83 10.47 -8.15
C ASP A 283 -4.32 10.28 -7.88
N LEU A 284 -3.77 11.05 -6.94
CA LEU A 284 -2.34 10.96 -6.64
C LEU A 284 -1.95 9.58 -6.08
N ALA A 285 -2.81 8.96 -5.28
CA ALA A 285 -2.53 7.69 -4.63
C ALA A 285 -2.59 6.52 -5.63
N GLU A 286 -3.56 6.52 -6.54
CA GLU A 286 -3.68 5.59 -7.65
C GLU A 286 -2.43 5.64 -8.54
N ARG A 287 -1.94 6.84 -8.85
CA ARG A 287 -0.73 7.03 -9.68
C ARG A 287 0.54 6.55 -8.98
N GLU A 288 0.68 6.77 -7.67
CA GLU A 288 1.78 6.22 -6.88
C GLU A 288 1.72 4.68 -6.82
N GLY A 289 0.53 4.12 -6.60
CA GLY A 289 0.30 2.68 -6.59
C GLY A 289 0.60 2.01 -7.92
N LEU A 290 0.18 2.63 -9.04
CA LEU A 290 0.51 2.20 -10.40
C LEU A 290 2.03 2.19 -10.63
N GLY A 291 2.72 3.27 -10.24
CA GLY A 291 4.17 3.38 -10.38
C GLY A 291 4.92 2.27 -9.61
N GLN A 292 4.51 2.00 -8.38
CA GLN A 292 5.09 0.92 -7.57
C GLN A 292 4.83 -0.46 -8.18
N ALA A 293 3.60 -0.72 -8.64
CA ALA A 293 3.25 -2.01 -9.23
C ALA A 293 4.01 -2.28 -10.54
N ILE A 294 4.23 -1.26 -11.37
CA ILE A 294 5.07 -1.38 -12.58
C ILE A 294 6.52 -1.68 -12.19
N PHE A 295 7.07 -0.96 -11.20
CA PHE A 295 8.44 -1.19 -10.72
C PHE A 295 8.62 -2.63 -10.20
N ASP A 296 7.68 -3.14 -9.42
CA ASP A 296 7.74 -4.49 -8.85
C ASP A 296 7.68 -5.58 -9.94
N LEU A 297 6.96 -5.34 -11.05
CA LEU A 297 6.92 -6.23 -12.22
C LEU A 297 8.24 -6.19 -12.99
N GLU A 298 8.79 -5.01 -13.24
CA GLU A 298 10.05 -4.84 -13.98
C GLU A 298 11.25 -5.43 -13.22
N ASP A 299 11.30 -5.31 -11.88
CA ASP A 299 12.34 -5.91 -11.03
C ASP A 299 12.35 -7.45 -11.14
N ARG A 300 11.20 -8.06 -11.45
CA ARG A 300 11.04 -9.50 -11.69
C ARG A 300 11.27 -9.90 -13.16
N GLY A 301 11.65 -8.96 -14.01
CA GLY A 301 11.89 -9.18 -15.44
C GLY A 301 10.62 -9.29 -16.28
N ILE A 302 9.46 -8.88 -15.75
CA ILE A 302 8.19 -8.87 -16.48
C ILE A 302 8.06 -7.54 -17.20
N SER A 303 7.87 -7.59 -18.53
CA SER A 303 7.72 -6.37 -19.33
C SER A 303 6.28 -5.85 -19.26
N VAL A 304 6.12 -4.58 -18.91
CA VAL A 304 4.82 -3.88 -18.94
C VAL A 304 4.76 -3.00 -20.18
N HIS A 305 3.77 -3.25 -21.03
CA HIS A 305 3.45 -2.44 -22.20
C HIS A 305 2.19 -1.65 -21.95
N THR A 306 2.17 -0.37 -22.30
CA THR A 306 0.98 0.48 -22.15
C THR A 306 0.41 0.84 -23.50
N ARG A 307 -0.92 0.79 -23.63
CA ARG A 307 -1.62 1.29 -24.80
C ARG A 307 -2.82 2.10 -24.36
N SER A 308 -2.94 3.30 -24.89
CA SER A 308 -4.11 4.15 -24.69
C SER A 308 -4.78 4.42 -26.04
N PHE A 309 -6.10 4.50 -26.03
CA PHE A 309 -6.88 4.89 -27.19
C PHE A 309 -7.36 6.33 -27.02
N PRO A 310 -7.39 7.12 -28.11
CA PRO A 310 -7.90 8.49 -28.02
C PRO A 310 -9.37 8.45 -27.66
N GLY A 311 -9.74 9.15 -26.59
CA GLY A 311 -11.13 9.32 -26.21
C GLY A 311 -11.87 10.29 -27.13
N THR A 312 -13.19 10.15 -27.22
CA THR A 312 -14.05 11.11 -27.91
C THR A 312 -14.22 12.36 -27.04
N VAL A 313 -13.91 13.55 -27.56
CA VAL A 313 -14.19 14.81 -26.85
C VAL A 313 -15.70 15.05 -26.86
N ARG A 314 -16.34 14.84 -25.72
CA ARG A 314 -17.79 14.95 -25.54
C ARG A 314 -18.19 16.27 -24.89
N GLY A 315 -19.42 16.71 -25.15
CA GLY A 315 -20.07 17.89 -24.56
C GLY A 315 -20.47 17.71 -23.11
N ASP A 316 -19.54 17.23 -22.27
CA ASP A 316 -19.78 16.89 -20.88
C ASP A 316 -19.91 18.14 -19.98
N VAL A 317 -20.64 17.97 -18.89
CA VAL A 317 -20.84 18.98 -17.85
C VAL A 317 -20.69 18.34 -16.48
N LEU A 318 -20.17 19.09 -15.52
CA LEU A 318 -19.85 18.60 -14.18
C LEU A 318 -20.15 19.70 -13.16
N ILE A 319 -20.77 19.33 -12.05
CA ILE A 319 -20.73 20.14 -10.82
C ILE A 319 -19.49 19.74 -10.02
N GLU A 320 -18.49 20.63 -10.00
CA GLU A 320 -17.23 20.36 -9.30
C GLU A 320 -17.38 20.52 -7.78
N ALA A 321 -18.10 21.55 -7.34
CA ALA A 321 -18.27 21.84 -5.93
C ALA A 321 -19.52 22.70 -5.66
N VAL A 322 -20.05 22.57 -4.45
CA VAL A 322 -21.05 23.47 -3.88
C VAL A 322 -20.45 24.12 -2.63
N HIS A 323 -20.45 25.44 -2.60
CA HIS A 323 -19.86 26.23 -1.53
C HIS A 323 -20.94 26.95 -0.74
N LEU A 324 -20.80 26.88 0.59
CA LEU A 324 -21.59 27.64 1.54
C LEU A 324 -20.69 28.69 2.21
N PRO A 325 -21.24 29.83 2.66
CA PRO A 325 -20.54 30.73 3.56
C PRO A 325 -20.08 30.02 4.85
N ASP A 326 -18.97 30.48 5.42
CA ASP A 326 -18.40 29.91 6.66
C ASP A 326 -19.37 29.94 7.85
N GLU A 327 -20.21 30.98 7.93
CA GLU A 327 -21.23 31.13 8.96
C GLU A 327 -22.62 31.23 8.35
N LEU A 328 -23.50 30.30 8.72
CA LEU A 328 -24.92 30.32 8.37
C LEU A 328 -25.74 30.73 9.59
N ARG A 329 -26.52 31.81 9.49
CA ARG A 329 -27.42 32.26 10.57
C ARG A 329 -28.87 32.02 10.20
N VAL A 330 -29.67 31.63 11.20
CA VAL A 330 -31.12 31.52 11.07
C VAL A 330 -31.71 32.84 10.57
N SER A 331 -32.62 32.73 9.59
CA SER A 331 -33.37 33.86 9.01
C SER A 331 -32.55 34.86 8.18
N GLN A 332 -31.26 34.60 7.96
CA GLN A 332 -30.44 35.37 7.04
C GLN A 332 -30.47 34.73 5.65
N SER A 333 -30.60 35.54 4.60
CA SER A 333 -30.40 35.11 3.22
C SER A 333 -28.92 35.13 2.87
N PHE A 334 -28.46 34.13 2.13
CA PHE A 334 -27.08 34.02 1.64
C PHE A 334 -27.06 33.40 0.23
N GLU A 335 -25.89 33.44 -0.41
CA GLU A 335 -25.67 32.85 -1.73
C GLU A 335 -25.02 31.48 -1.59
N VAL A 336 -25.60 30.46 -2.23
CA VAL A 336 -24.96 29.16 -2.45
C VAL A 336 -24.24 29.24 -3.78
N ALA A 337 -22.92 29.07 -3.78
CA ALA A 337 -22.11 29.14 -4.99
C ALA A 337 -21.84 27.73 -5.52
N VAL A 338 -22.20 27.47 -6.77
CA VAL A 338 -22.04 26.19 -7.45
C VAL A 338 -21.00 26.35 -8.56
N ASP A 339 -19.91 25.61 -8.47
CA ASP A 339 -18.87 25.57 -9.49
C ASP A 339 -19.22 24.52 -10.53
N ILE A 340 -19.36 24.96 -11.78
CA ILE A 340 -19.74 24.14 -12.93
C ILE A 340 -18.59 24.17 -13.94
N VAL A 341 -18.25 23.01 -14.48
CA VAL A 341 -17.29 22.86 -15.58
C VAL A 341 -18.03 22.30 -16.78
N ALA A 342 -17.86 22.92 -17.95
CA ALA A 342 -18.44 22.46 -19.20
C ALA A 342 -17.37 22.37 -20.29
N THR A 343 -17.43 21.38 -21.17
CA THR A 343 -16.51 21.28 -22.31
C THR A 343 -17.03 22.04 -23.54
N LYS A 344 -18.36 22.18 -23.68
CA LYS A 344 -19.04 22.90 -24.77
C LYS A 344 -19.96 23.99 -24.23
N ALA A 345 -20.29 24.95 -25.09
CA ALA A 345 -21.35 25.92 -24.79
C ALA A 345 -22.73 25.26 -24.90
N GLY A 346 -23.67 25.65 -24.06
CA GLY A 346 -25.00 25.04 -23.99
C GLY A 346 -25.94 25.78 -23.04
N LYS A 347 -27.14 25.24 -22.85
CA LYS A 347 -28.11 25.74 -21.86
C LYS A 347 -28.58 24.56 -21.01
N VAL A 348 -28.57 24.73 -19.70
CA VAL A 348 -29.01 23.73 -18.74
C VAL A 348 -29.80 24.39 -17.61
N ARG A 349 -30.62 23.61 -16.91
CA ARG A 349 -31.30 24.08 -15.70
C ARG A 349 -30.58 23.54 -14.48
N LEU A 350 -30.12 24.42 -13.61
CA LEU A 350 -29.51 24.09 -12.33
C LEU A 350 -30.61 24.07 -11.26
N HIS A 351 -30.73 22.96 -10.54
CA HIS A 351 -31.62 22.78 -9.40
C HIS A 351 -30.83 22.84 -8.10
N LEU A 352 -31.41 23.48 -7.08
CA LEU A 352 -30.85 23.53 -5.73
C LEU A 352 -31.91 23.04 -4.75
N ASP A 353 -31.58 21.98 -4.02
CA ASP A 353 -32.41 21.41 -2.97
C ASP A 353 -31.79 21.67 -1.59
N LYS A 354 -32.64 21.90 -0.59
CA LYS A 354 -32.31 22.04 0.82
C LYS A 354 -32.96 20.90 1.60
N ASN A 355 -32.15 20.05 2.23
CA ASN A 355 -32.59 18.85 2.96
C ASN A 355 -33.48 17.91 2.12
N GLY A 356 -33.17 17.78 0.83
CA GLY A 356 -33.90 16.91 -0.11
C GLY A 356 -35.18 17.53 -0.70
N GLU A 357 -35.55 18.74 -0.31
CA GLU A 357 -36.70 19.49 -0.84
C GLU A 357 -36.23 20.70 -1.66
N PRO A 358 -36.96 21.14 -2.69
CA PRO A 358 -36.57 22.31 -3.49
C PRO A 358 -36.30 23.55 -2.62
N ASN A 359 -35.19 24.25 -2.88
CA ASN A 359 -34.82 25.45 -2.13
C ASN A 359 -35.95 26.50 -2.22
N PRO A 360 -36.52 26.97 -1.08
CA PRO A 360 -37.71 27.81 -1.11
C PRO A 360 -37.53 29.20 -1.75
N MET A 361 -36.30 29.72 -1.79
CA MET A 361 -36.03 31.05 -2.36
C MET A 361 -35.81 30.96 -3.87
N GLU A 362 -34.89 30.09 -4.29
CA GLU A 362 -34.52 29.92 -5.68
C GLU A 362 -34.31 28.41 -5.93
N PRO A 363 -35.37 27.68 -6.31
CA PRO A 363 -35.31 26.22 -6.47
C PRO A 363 -34.57 25.80 -7.74
N SER A 364 -34.54 26.67 -8.75
CA SER A 364 -33.83 26.40 -10.00
C SER A 364 -33.49 27.68 -10.76
N GLN A 365 -32.42 27.65 -11.56
CA GLN A 365 -31.99 28.73 -12.44
C GLN A 365 -31.59 28.18 -13.82
N GLU A 366 -31.94 28.89 -14.89
CA GLU A 366 -31.41 28.58 -16.24
C GLU A 366 -29.99 29.15 -16.37
N VAL A 367 -29.05 28.29 -16.77
CA VAL A 367 -27.63 28.62 -16.86
C VAL A 367 -27.16 28.47 -18.31
N GLU A 368 -26.58 29.53 -18.85
CA GLU A 368 -25.84 29.46 -20.11
C GLU A 368 -24.43 28.93 -19.81
N LEU A 369 -24.12 27.75 -20.33
CA LEU A 369 -22.83 27.10 -20.20
C LEU A 369 -21.81 27.74 -21.14
N ARG A 370 -20.63 28.02 -20.59
CA ARG A 370 -19.45 28.45 -21.34
C ARG A 370 -18.37 27.38 -21.18
N PRO A 371 -17.57 27.08 -22.23
CA PRO A 371 -16.45 26.16 -22.10
C PRO A 371 -15.49 26.60 -20.99
N GLY A 372 -15.12 25.66 -20.12
CA GLY A 372 -14.29 25.87 -18.94
C GLY A 372 -15.10 25.94 -17.64
N ARG A 373 -14.45 26.45 -16.58
CA ARG A 373 -15.04 26.60 -15.24
C ARG A 373 -15.83 27.91 -15.14
N GLN A 374 -17.01 27.84 -14.54
CA GLN A 374 -17.82 29.00 -14.18
C GLN A 374 -18.55 28.77 -12.86
N GLN A 375 -18.90 29.86 -12.18
CA GLN A 375 -19.63 29.81 -10.91
C GLN A 375 -21.01 30.42 -11.08
N VAL A 376 -22.02 29.73 -10.56
CA VAL A 376 -23.42 30.19 -10.52
C VAL A 376 -23.82 30.32 -9.06
N LYS A 377 -24.60 31.36 -8.73
CA LYS A 377 -25.00 31.64 -7.36
C LYS A 377 -26.51 31.67 -7.26
N LEU A 378 -27.05 30.93 -6.29
CA LEU A 378 -28.48 30.91 -6.00
C LEU A 378 -28.73 31.41 -4.57
N ALA A 379 -29.79 32.18 -4.40
CA ALA A 379 -30.17 32.68 -3.08
C ALA A 379 -30.81 31.57 -2.23
N ALA A 380 -30.39 31.44 -0.98
CA ALA A 380 -30.96 30.50 -0.02
C ALA A 380 -31.17 31.13 1.36
N ARG A 381 -32.05 30.51 2.15
CA ARG A 381 -32.32 30.89 3.54
C ARG A 381 -32.62 29.67 4.40
N VAL A 382 -32.06 29.70 5.60
CA VAL A 382 -32.24 28.68 6.64
C VAL A 382 -33.12 29.21 7.77
N THR A 383 -34.00 28.36 8.29
CA THR A 383 -35.01 28.71 9.30
C THR A 383 -34.73 28.08 10.65
N ASP A 384 -34.04 26.96 10.65
CA ASP A 384 -33.81 26.11 11.80
C ASP A 384 -32.30 25.98 12.06
N PRO A 385 -31.88 25.95 13.33
CA PRO A 385 -30.48 25.71 13.69
C PRO A 385 -30.07 24.26 13.47
N GLY A 386 -28.76 24.03 13.39
CA GLY A 386 -28.15 22.70 13.22
C GLY A 386 -27.69 22.42 11.79
N PRO A 387 -27.36 21.15 11.47
CA PRO A 387 -26.83 20.79 10.17
C PRO A 387 -27.89 20.96 9.07
N VAL A 388 -27.47 21.54 7.93
CA VAL A 388 -28.28 21.69 6.73
C VAL A 388 -27.54 21.12 5.53
N LEU A 389 -28.22 20.31 4.72
CA LEU A 389 -27.71 19.76 3.48
C LEU A 389 -28.20 20.61 2.31
N PHE A 390 -27.28 21.10 1.49
CA PHE A 390 -27.59 21.67 0.18
C PHE A 390 -27.08 20.73 -0.91
N SER A 391 -27.93 20.39 -1.87
CA SER A 391 -27.55 19.59 -3.04
C SER A 391 -27.90 20.33 -4.33
N ALA A 392 -26.91 20.44 -5.20
CA ALA A 392 -27.07 20.98 -6.54
C ALA A 392 -27.17 19.84 -7.56
N ARG A 393 -28.03 19.99 -8.56
CA ARG A 393 -28.20 19.03 -9.67
C ARG A 393 -28.42 19.77 -10.98
N LEU A 394 -27.73 19.36 -12.03
CA LEU A 394 -28.00 19.82 -13.39
C LEU A 394 -29.08 18.95 -14.04
N ASP A 395 -30.02 19.61 -14.72
CA ASP A 395 -30.95 18.96 -15.64
C ASP A 395 -30.32 18.95 -17.03
N THR A 396 -29.84 17.76 -17.41
CA THR A 396 -29.10 17.50 -18.64
C THR A 396 -29.95 16.75 -19.66
N SER A 397 -31.27 16.70 -19.49
CA SER A 397 -32.19 16.01 -20.40
C SER A 397 -32.14 16.51 -21.85
N ASP A 398 -31.78 17.78 -22.04
CA ASP A 398 -31.66 18.42 -23.35
C ASP A 398 -30.27 18.23 -23.99
N ILE A 399 -29.31 17.66 -23.25
CA ILE A 399 -28.01 17.25 -23.78
C ILE A 399 -28.16 15.84 -24.36
N ALA A 400 -27.64 15.61 -25.57
CA ALA A 400 -27.65 14.28 -26.16
C ALA A 400 -26.93 13.28 -25.24
N ALA A 401 -27.51 12.09 -25.03
CA ALA A 401 -26.92 11.05 -24.17
C ALA A 401 -25.50 10.63 -24.61
N GLU A 402 -25.16 10.85 -25.88
CA GLU A 402 -23.81 10.65 -26.43
C GLU A 402 -22.79 11.65 -25.87
N ASP A 403 -23.23 12.89 -25.59
CA ASP A 403 -22.43 13.99 -25.07
C ASP A 403 -22.37 14.02 -23.53
N ASN A 404 -23.42 13.56 -22.83
CA ASN A 404 -23.45 13.44 -21.36
C ASN A 404 -23.59 11.98 -20.91
N ARG A 405 -22.46 11.26 -20.80
CA ARG A 405 -22.44 9.81 -20.56
C ARG A 405 -22.75 9.43 -19.11
N SER A 406 -22.37 10.28 -18.14
CA SER A 406 -22.59 10.03 -16.73
C SER A 406 -23.50 11.09 -16.16
N THR A 407 -24.50 10.70 -15.37
CA THR A 407 -25.33 11.66 -14.61
C THR A 407 -24.85 11.81 -13.16
N LEU A 408 -23.72 11.18 -12.84
CA LEU A 408 -23.17 11.11 -11.49
C LEU A 408 -22.31 12.34 -11.18
N ASN A 409 -21.65 12.92 -12.19
CA ASN A 409 -20.94 14.20 -12.14
C ASN A 409 -21.88 15.42 -12.25
N ASP A 410 -23.15 15.22 -12.60
CA ASP A 410 -24.18 16.29 -12.68
C ASP A 410 -24.69 16.77 -11.31
N LYS A 411 -24.19 16.20 -10.21
CA LYS A 411 -24.68 16.48 -8.84
C LYS A 411 -23.55 16.62 -7.85
N ALA A 412 -23.69 17.55 -6.92
CA ALA A 412 -22.82 17.67 -5.76
C ALA A 412 -23.62 18.17 -4.55
N ALA A 413 -23.13 17.85 -3.35
CA ALA A 413 -23.79 18.25 -2.12
C ALA A 413 -22.78 18.69 -1.06
N VAL A 414 -23.23 19.57 -0.17
CA VAL A 414 -22.43 20.13 0.92
C VAL A 414 -23.30 20.26 2.17
N VAL A 415 -22.69 19.97 3.32
CA VAL A 415 -23.31 20.14 4.63
C VAL A 415 -22.75 21.39 5.28
N GLY A 416 -23.63 22.28 5.72
CA GLY A 416 -23.29 23.44 6.54
C GLY A 416 -23.87 23.32 7.94
N GLU A 417 -23.29 24.02 8.91
CA GLU A 417 -23.83 24.14 10.26
C GLU A 417 -24.51 25.50 10.43
N VAL A 418 -25.80 25.50 10.77
CA VAL A 418 -26.58 26.72 11.00
C VAL A 418 -26.52 27.11 12.48
N VAL A 419 -25.89 28.25 12.74
CA VAL A 419 -25.88 28.86 14.07
C VAL A 419 -27.28 29.36 14.39
N GLY A 420 -27.79 28.92 15.54
CA GLY A 420 -29.07 29.36 16.07
C GLY A 420 -29.11 30.86 16.38
N ARG A 421 -30.31 31.33 16.69
CA ARG A 421 -30.48 32.73 17.13
C ARG A 421 -29.73 32.92 18.45
N PRO A 422 -28.98 34.03 18.60
CA PRO A 422 -28.34 34.34 19.87
C PRO A 422 -29.38 34.38 20.99
N ARG A 423 -29.08 33.72 22.11
CA ARG A 423 -29.95 33.65 23.28
C ARG A 423 -29.56 34.71 24.29
N VAL A 424 -30.51 35.56 24.64
CA VAL A 424 -30.34 36.66 25.59
C VAL A 424 -31.18 36.40 26.83
N LEU A 425 -30.54 36.38 28.00
CA LEU A 425 -31.23 36.41 29.29
C LEU A 425 -31.51 37.87 29.63
N LEU A 426 -32.77 38.28 29.53
CA LEU A 426 -33.21 39.62 29.94
C LEU A 426 -33.74 39.56 31.37
N VAL A 427 -33.07 40.25 32.27
CA VAL A 427 -33.47 40.33 33.67
C VAL A 427 -34.08 41.70 33.93
N GLY A 428 -35.30 41.73 34.48
CA GLY A 428 -36.02 42.98 34.77
C GLY A 428 -37.48 42.72 35.15
N ASP A 429 -38.23 43.78 35.48
CA ASP A 429 -39.55 43.67 36.13
C ASP A 429 -40.75 43.46 35.18
N ASP A 430 -40.56 43.29 33.86
CA ASP A 430 -41.68 43.00 32.96
C ASP A 430 -41.25 42.34 31.63
N PRO A 431 -41.56 41.04 31.40
CA PRO A 431 -41.36 40.35 30.13
C PRO A 431 -42.08 40.99 28.93
N THR A 432 -43.13 41.79 29.16
CA THR A 432 -43.95 42.47 28.13
C THR A 432 -43.46 43.88 27.78
N ALA A 433 -42.41 44.35 28.45
CA ALA A 433 -41.82 45.67 28.28
C ALA A 433 -41.36 45.94 26.84
N ALA A 434 -41.27 47.23 26.50
CA ALA A 434 -40.85 47.70 25.18
C ALA A 434 -39.47 47.14 24.75
N LEU A 435 -38.54 46.95 25.70
CA LEU A 435 -37.21 46.41 25.44
C LEU A 435 -37.25 44.93 25.00
N SER A 436 -38.01 44.09 25.70
CA SER A 436 -38.20 42.67 25.34
C SER A 436 -38.76 42.54 23.91
N ARG A 437 -39.76 43.38 23.56
CA ARG A 437 -40.34 43.43 22.21
C ARG A 437 -39.36 43.94 21.15
N ALA A 438 -38.58 44.97 21.46
CA ALA A 438 -37.57 45.51 20.54
C ALA A 438 -36.44 44.49 20.27
N LEU A 439 -35.94 43.82 21.31
CA LEU A 439 -34.91 42.80 21.18
C LEU A 439 -35.44 41.56 20.44
N SER A 440 -36.67 41.12 20.72
CA SER A 440 -37.32 40.01 19.98
C SER A 440 -37.54 40.34 18.50
N ALA A 441 -37.85 41.60 18.17
CA ALA A 441 -37.96 42.06 16.79
C ALA A 441 -36.61 42.07 16.04
N SER A 442 -35.49 42.02 16.78
CA SER A 442 -34.12 42.00 16.25
C SER A 442 -33.61 40.58 15.97
N HIS A 443 -34.49 39.58 15.89
CA HIS A 443 -34.18 38.15 15.70
C HIS A 443 -33.35 37.50 16.82
N LEU A 444 -33.35 38.07 18.03
CA LEU A 444 -32.75 37.49 19.23
C LEU A 444 -33.77 36.58 19.95
N SER A 445 -33.30 35.49 20.56
CA SER A 445 -34.13 34.63 21.42
C SER A 445 -34.07 35.15 22.85
N ILE A 446 -35.15 35.76 23.34
CA ILE A 446 -35.19 36.40 24.65
C ILE A 446 -35.84 35.49 25.69
N ASP A 447 -35.08 35.15 26.73
CA ASP A 447 -35.61 34.56 27.95
C ASP A 447 -35.71 35.69 28.98
N ALA A 448 -36.91 36.23 29.18
CA ALA A 448 -37.15 37.28 30.17
C ALA A 448 -37.50 36.66 31.53
N VAL A 449 -36.74 37.02 32.57
CA VAL A 449 -36.89 36.45 33.92
C VAL A 449 -36.87 37.54 34.99
N ALA A 450 -37.47 37.24 36.13
CA ALA A 450 -37.36 38.11 37.31
C ALA A 450 -35.93 38.06 37.89
N PRO A 451 -35.47 39.10 38.61
CA PRO A 451 -34.17 39.09 39.29
C PRO A 451 -33.95 37.87 40.21
N THR A 452 -35.01 37.38 40.84
CA THR A 452 -34.98 36.19 41.70
C THR A 452 -34.74 34.88 40.94
N GLU A 453 -34.96 34.87 39.63
CA GLU A 453 -34.88 33.68 38.77
C GLU A 453 -33.55 33.61 37.99
N VAL A 454 -32.68 34.62 38.16
CA VAL A 454 -31.33 34.57 37.59
C VAL A 454 -30.59 33.34 38.11
N PRO A 455 -30.00 32.51 37.24
CA PRO A 455 -29.24 31.35 37.68
C PRO A 455 -28.06 31.73 38.58
N ALA A 456 -27.92 31.06 39.72
CA ALA A 456 -26.81 31.28 40.66
C ALA A 456 -25.54 30.46 40.30
N SER A 457 -25.43 29.96 39.07
CA SER A 457 -24.30 29.17 38.57
C SER A 457 -23.91 29.63 37.18
N GLY A 458 -22.60 29.86 36.96
CA GLY A 458 -22.07 30.25 35.65
C GLY A 458 -22.32 29.21 34.56
N GLU A 459 -22.30 27.91 34.91
CA GLU A 459 -22.62 26.82 33.96
C GLU A 459 -24.05 26.91 33.44
N ALA A 460 -25.00 27.34 34.29
CA ALA A 460 -26.39 27.54 33.88
C ALA A 460 -26.57 28.78 32.99
N LEU A 461 -25.65 29.75 33.06
CA LEU A 461 -25.62 30.94 32.21
C LEU A 461 -24.98 30.67 30.84
N ARG A 462 -24.18 29.60 30.70
CA ARG A 462 -23.48 29.22 29.45
C ARG A 462 -24.39 29.02 28.23
N LYS A 463 -25.67 28.73 28.45
CA LYS A 463 -26.67 28.61 27.38
C LYS A 463 -27.11 29.95 26.76
N TYR A 464 -26.64 31.07 27.30
CA TYR A 464 -26.91 32.43 26.83
C TYR A 464 -25.64 33.06 26.27
N ASP A 465 -25.78 33.78 25.15
CA ASP A 465 -24.71 34.57 24.53
C ASP A 465 -24.57 35.94 25.20
N LEU A 466 -25.66 36.43 25.81
CA LEU A 466 -25.73 37.73 26.46
C LEU A 466 -26.66 37.71 27.68
N VAL A 467 -26.23 38.31 28.77
CA VAL A 467 -27.07 38.62 29.94
C VAL A 467 -27.30 40.14 29.99
N VAL A 468 -28.56 40.56 30.05
CA VAL A 468 -28.95 41.98 30.11
C VAL A 468 -29.68 42.25 31.42
N PHE A 469 -29.13 43.14 32.23
CA PHE A 469 -29.84 43.69 33.39
C PHE A 469 -30.55 44.99 32.97
N SER A 470 -31.86 45.07 33.16
CA SER A 470 -32.67 46.23 32.81
C SER A 470 -33.30 46.83 34.06
N ASP A 471 -32.78 47.97 34.49
CA ASP A 471 -33.24 48.74 35.65
C ASP A 471 -33.40 47.95 36.96
N ILE A 472 -32.39 47.14 37.29
CA ILE A 472 -32.37 46.31 38.50
C ILE A 472 -31.53 46.99 39.59
N PRO A 473 -32.01 47.16 40.84
CA PRO A 473 -31.18 47.50 41.99
C PRO A 473 -30.38 46.29 42.49
N SER A 474 -29.16 46.52 42.98
CA SER A 474 -28.26 45.49 43.54
C SER A 474 -28.93 44.57 44.57
N ARG A 475 -29.78 45.11 45.45
CA ARG A 475 -30.50 44.35 46.49
C ARG A 475 -31.41 43.22 45.98
N TRP A 476 -31.74 43.21 44.69
CA TRP A 476 -32.58 42.17 44.07
C TRP A 476 -31.76 40.99 43.51
N ILE A 477 -30.43 41.12 43.49
CA ILE A 477 -29.51 40.09 43.06
C ILE A 477 -28.75 39.59 44.29
N SER A 478 -28.76 38.28 44.49
CA SER A 478 -27.99 37.65 45.56
C SER A 478 -26.50 37.64 45.22
N SER A 479 -25.63 37.58 46.25
CA SER A 479 -24.18 37.48 46.04
C SER A 479 -23.76 36.24 45.23
N ALA A 480 -24.54 35.15 45.28
CA ALA A 480 -24.28 33.97 44.47
C ALA A 480 -24.59 34.19 42.97
N GLN A 481 -25.68 34.90 42.66
CA GLN A 481 -26.02 35.30 41.29
C GLN A 481 -25.01 36.31 40.74
N GLU A 482 -24.58 37.27 41.56
CA GLU A 482 -23.55 38.24 41.19
C GLU A 482 -22.22 37.52 40.84
N ALA A 483 -21.76 36.63 41.71
CA ALA A 483 -20.56 35.83 41.47
C ALA A 483 -20.67 34.94 40.21
N ALA A 484 -21.86 34.37 39.96
CA ALA A 484 -22.11 33.57 38.76
C ALA A 484 -22.01 34.39 37.47
N ILE A 485 -22.50 35.64 37.46
CA ILE A 485 -22.37 36.55 36.32
C ILE A 485 -20.92 36.97 36.13
N VAL A 486 -20.21 37.32 37.20
CA VAL A 486 -18.78 37.66 37.13
C VAL A 486 -17.98 36.50 36.53
N TYR A 487 -18.24 35.26 36.98
CA TYR A 487 -17.61 34.06 36.42
C TYR A 487 -17.99 33.86 34.94
N TYR A 488 -19.26 34.03 34.59
CA TYR A 488 -19.72 33.93 33.19
C TYR A 488 -19.01 34.93 32.27
N VAL A 489 -18.78 36.16 32.72
CA VAL A 489 -18.08 37.18 31.92
C VAL A 489 -16.57 36.95 31.89
N LYS A 490 -15.93 36.77 33.06
CA LYS A 490 -14.46 36.70 33.18
C LYS A 490 -13.88 35.36 32.73
N GLU A 491 -14.55 34.25 33.03
CA GLU A 491 -14.03 32.89 32.78
C GLU A 491 -14.67 32.21 31.57
N LEU A 492 -15.96 32.44 31.30
CA LEU A 492 -16.68 31.82 30.17
C LEU A 492 -16.76 32.72 28.92
N GLY A 493 -16.34 33.98 29.01
CA GLY A 493 -16.34 34.93 27.89
C GLY A 493 -17.72 35.39 27.43
N GLY A 494 -18.73 35.25 28.29
CA GLY A 494 -20.10 35.64 28.01
C GLY A 494 -20.31 37.15 27.99
N GLY A 495 -21.25 37.63 27.17
CA GLY A 495 -21.58 39.05 27.10
C GLY A 495 -22.44 39.50 28.28
N PHE A 496 -22.11 40.63 28.90
CA PHE A 496 -22.96 41.25 29.93
C PHE A 496 -23.21 42.72 29.61
N ILE A 497 -24.47 43.13 29.68
CA ILE A 497 -24.89 44.53 29.54
C ILE A 497 -25.77 44.89 30.72
N MET A 498 -25.53 46.05 31.31
CA MET A 498 -26.38 46.62 32.33
C MET A 498 -26.94 47.96 31.85
N ILE A 499 -28.27 48.03 31.77
CA ILE A 499 -29.04 49.20 31.35
C ILE A 499 -29.62 49.86 32.61
N GLY A 500 -29.24 51.11 32.81
CA GLY A 500 -29.71 51.95 33.90
C GLY A 500 -31.10 52.54 33.66
N GLY A 501 -31.81 52.76 34.76
CA GLY A 501 -33.08 53.47 34.85
C GLY A 501 -33.20 54.13 36.23
N GLU A 502 -34.43 54.35 36.68
CA GLU A 502 -34.71 55.07 37.93
C GLU A 502 -34.31 54.28 39.20
N ASN A 503 -34.19 52.95 39.10
CA ASN A 503 -34.01 52.06 40.25
C ASN A 503 -32.62 51.44 40.36
N SER A 504 -31.76 51.57 39.36
CA SER A 504 -30.52 50.79 39.22
C SER A 504 -29.26 51.55 39.63
N PHE A 505 -28.78 52.50 38.83
CA PHE A 505 -27.52 53.19 39.15
C PHE A 505 -27.67 54.16 40.33
N GLY A 506 -26.54 54.53 40.96
CA GLY A 506 -26.50 55.45 42.11
C GLY A 506 -27.28 54.91 43.32
N VAL A 507 -28.57 55.29 43.42
CA VAL A 507 -29.48 54.89 44.52
C VAL A 507 -29.81 53.40 44.54
N GLY A 508 -29.62 52.67 43.44
CA GLY A 508 -29.81 51.21 43.41
C GLY A 508 -28.60 50.39 43.90
N GLY A 509 -27.54 51.04 44.39
CA GLY A 509 -26.54 50.41 45.26
C GLY A 509 -25.48 49.54 44.58
N TRP A 510 -25.26 49.69 43.26
CA TRP A 510 -24.20 48.96 42.54
C TRP A 510 -22.78 49.49 42.78
N GLY A 511 -22.66 50.67 43.39
CA GLY A 511 -21.38 51.28 43.72
C GLY A 511 -20.57 50.41 44.69
N GLY A 512 -19.35 50.05 44.31
CA GLY A 512 -18.45 49.14 45.02
C GLY A 512 -18.76 47.65 44.81
N SER A 513 -19.72 47.30 43.95
CA SER A 513 -20.05 45.89 43.67
C SER A 513 -18.97 45.20 42.82
N THR A 514 -18.97 43.87 42.79
CA THR A 514 -18.03 43.11 41.95
C THR A 514 -18.39 43.17 40.47
N LEU A 515 -19.61 43.57 40.12
CA LEU A 515 -20.03 43.84 38.74
C LEU A 515 -19.60 45.21 38.24
N GLU A 516 -19.39 46.19 39.13
CA GLU A 516 -18.83 47.50 38.75
C GLU A 516 -17.31 47.44 38.52
N GLN A 517 -16.61 46.47 39.12
CA GLN A 517 -15.16 46.29 39.09
C GLN A 517 -14.66 45.28 38.05
#